data_AF-C3ZSF5-F1
#
_entry.id   AF-C3ZSF5-F1
#
_cell.length_a   1.000
_cell.length_b   1.000
_cell.length_c   1.000
_cell.angle_alpha   90.00
_cell.angle_beta   90.00
_cell.angle_gamma   90.00
#
_symmetry.space_group_name_H-M   'P 1'
#
loop_
_entity.id
_entity.type
_entity.pdbx_description
1 polymer ?
#
loop_
_entity_poly.entity_id
_entity_poly.type
_entity_poly.pdbx_seq_one_letter_code
_entity_poly.pdbx_strand_id
1 'polypeptide(L)'
;MLLQLSGLIHGEQAPLHLDGIDPEKRKQLEQQLRKQENCFSGHPTTHARNLWPTVKRESDIAELSHLWQLTLSKRGCSPLVAAGADAPLHLDGIDPEKRKQLEQQLRKQENCFSGHPTTHARNLWPTVKRESDIAELSHLWQLTLSKRGCSPLVAAGADGMLEAMILSFGGLQITRDHLAFNGDPDILRSNIAFHDIRYNNSRINLTILMEDDGQATMHVSVDSVNNAVLYACEAGCLSEPVSLTTTITEFSVKVTKPLTSLLYIAPSRRHLLDIKRTIHVKEVITHLDHLEKLSGPTTGLPPVFWVSIAFLIGLFHLFLIKLIYNEVCGAGAARSSTKYSA
;
A
#
# COMPACT_ATOMS: atom_id res chain seq x y z
N MET A 1 -6.43 -4.85 -2.48
CA MET A 1 -5.83 -5.54 -3.65
C MET A 1 -4.75 -6.46 -3.08
N LEU A 2 -5.01 -7.76 -3.17
CA LEU A 2 -4.56 -8.84 -2.27
C LEU A 2 -3.04 -9.10 -2.21
N LEU A 3 -2.53 -9.36 -1.00
CA LEU A 3 -1.31 -10.14 -0.74
C LEU A 3 -1.69 -11.33 0.17
N GLN A 4 -2.05 -12.45 -0.46
CA GLN A 4 -2.09 -13.78 0.15
C GLN A 4 -1.31 -14.73 -0.74
N LEU A 5 -0.07 -15.06 -0.37
CA LEU A 5 0.72 -16.10 -1.01
C LEU A 5 1.57 -16.80 0.05
N SER A 6 0.96 -17.74 0.77
CA SER A 6 1.66 -18.77 1.53
C SER A 6 0.82 -20.05 1.51
N GLY A 7 1.14 -20.97 0.60
CA GLY A 7 0.56 -22.30 0.62
C GLY A 7 0.40 -22.91 -0.77
N LEU A 8 1.05 -24.06 -0.97
CA LEU A 8 0.93 -25.02 -2.08
C LEU A 8 1.67 -24.67 -3.38
N ILE A 9 2.93 -25.12 -3.52
CA ILE A 9 3.42 -25.63 -4.81
C ILE A 9 4.36 -26.84 -4.58
N HIS A 10 3.97 -27.98 -5.17
CA HIS A 10 4.81 -29.16 -5.41
C HIS A 10 5.87 -28.82 -6.45
N GLY A 11 7.09 -29.30 -6.22
CA GLY A 11 8.27 -28.91 -6.98
C GLY A 11 8.28 -29.33 -8.45
N GLU A 12 8.94 -28.49 -9.24
CA GLU A 12 9.87 -28.93 -10.28
C GLU A 12 10.82 -27.77 -10.58
N GLN A 13 12.12 -28.07 -10.65
CA GLN A 13 13.23 -27.12 -10.74
C GLN A 13 13.28 -26.38 -12.11
N ALA A 14 13.70 -25.12 -12.12
CA ALA A 14 14.04 -24.38 -13.35
C ALA A 14 15.57 -24.37 -13.59
N PRO A 15 16.09 -24.90 -14.72
CA PRO A 15 17.53 -24.87 -15.00
C PRO A 15 17.83 -24.18 -16.34
N LEU A 16 18.33 -22.93 -16.33
CA LEU A 16 18.93 -22.33 -17.53
C LEU A 16 20.14 -21.45 -17.17
N HIS A 17 21.13 -22.02 -16.49
CA HIS A 17 22.52 -21.56 -16.59
C HIS A 17 23.53 -22.57 -16.03
N LEU A 18 23.62 -23.75 -16.65
CA LEU A 18 24.73 -24.68 -16.44
C LEU A 18 25.18 -25.21 -17.80
N ASP A 19 26.44 -24.92 -18.17
CA ASP A 19 27.08 -25.51 -19.34
C ASP A 19 27.11 -27.04 -19.17
N GLY A 20 26.62 -27.77 -20.19
CA GLY A 20 26.59 -29.24 -20.20
C GLY A 20 25.20 -29.90 -20.27
N ILE A 21 24.12 -29.15 -20.55
CA ILE A 21 22.78 -29.74 -20.74
C ILE A 21 22.72 -30.54 -22.05
N ASP A 22 22.27 -31.79 -21.94
CA ASP A 22 21.98 -32.70 -23.05
C ASP A 22 21.04 -32.06 -24.10
N PRO A 23 21.37 -32.10 -25.41
CA PRO A 23 20.60 -31.42 -26.46
C PRO A 23 19.13 -31.82 -26.54
N GLU A 24 18.79 -33.06 -26.18
CA GLU A 24 17.41 -33.57 -26.17
C GLU A 24 16.62 -32.95 -25.00
N LYS A 25 17.26 -32.85 -23.83
CA LYS A 25 16.71 -32.20 -22.63
C LYS A 25 16.55 -30.68 -22.84
N ARG A 26 17.45 -30.04 -23.58
CA ARG A 26 17.33 -28.63 -23.99
C ARG A 26 16.11 -28.39 -24.89
N LYS A 27 15.88 -29.26 -25.88
CA LYS A 27 14.69 -29.19 -26.75
C LYS A 27 13.39 -29.39 -25.98
N GLN A 28 13.35 -30.31 -25.02
CA GLN A 28 12.17 -30.50 -24.16
C GLN A 28 11.90 -29.28 -23.27
N LEU A 29 12.95 -28.65 -22.73
CA LEU A 29 12.85 -27.45 -21.93
C LEU A 29 12.40 -26.23 -22.75
N GLU A 30 12.92 -26.06 -23.98
CA GLU A 30 12.47 -25.04 -24.94
C GLU A 30 11.01 -25.27 -25.37
N GLN A 31 10.56 -26.52 -25.45
CA GLN A 31 9.17 -26.88 -25.76
C GLN A 31 8.23 -26.65 -24.56
N GLN A 32 8.74 -26.74 -23.32
CA GLN A 32 8.02 -26.33 -22.10
C GLN A 32 7.96 -24.81 -21.94
N LEU A 33 9.02 -24.07 -22.28
CA LEU A 33 9.03 -22.60 -22.29
C LEU A 33 8.08 -22.03 -23.36
N ARG A 34 8.01 -22.65 -24.55
CA ARG A 34 6.97 -22.35 -25.56
C ARG A 34 5.55 -22.62 -25.09
N LYS A 35 5.34 -23.46 -24.06
CA LYS A 35 4.03 -23.62 -23.39
C LYS A 35 3.75 -22.47 -22.41
N GLN A 36 4.77 -21.85 -21.81
CA GLN A 36 4.65 -20.67 -20.94
C GLN A 36 4.40 -19.36 -21.70
N GLU A 37 4.77 -19.27 -22.99
CA GLU A 37 4.37 -18.16 -23.89
C GLU A 37 2.84 -18.00 -24.00
N ASN A 38 2.06 -18.97 -23.52
CA ASN A 38 0.60 -18.96 -23.51
C ASN A 38 -0.05 -18.35 -22.26
N CYS A 39 0.70 -17.78 -21.31
CA CYS A 39 0.09 -17.10 -20.14
C CYS A 39 -0.95 -16.02 -20.55
N PHE A 40 -0.82 -15.43 -21.75
CA PHE A 40 -1.75 -14.42 -22.29
C PHE A 40 -2.37 -14.74 -23.67
N SER A 41 -2.26 -15.96 -24.20
CA SER A 41 -2.76 -16.28 -25.56
C SER A 41 -4.24 -16.72 -25.62
N GLY A 42 -5.01 -16.51 -24.55
CA GLY A 42 -6.45 -16.78 -24.49
C GLY A 42 -7.34 -15.53 -24.49
N HIS A 43 -8.66 -15.73 -24.61
CA HIS A 43 -9.64 -14.63 -24.58
C HIS A 43 -9.43 -13.68 -23.37
N PRO A 44 -9.54 -12.35 -23.58
CA PRO A 44 -9.38 -11.36 -22.51
C PRO A 44 -10.29 -11.65 -21.31
N THR A 45 -9.71 -11.83 -20.14
CA THR A 45 -10.45 -12.10 -18.89
C THR A 45 -11.12 -10.85 -18.33
N THR A 46 -10.88 -9.68 -18.92
CA THR A 46 -11.45 -8.38 -18.54
C THR A 46 -12.97 -8.30 -18.70
N HIS A 47 -13.60 -9.20 -19.46
CA HIS A 47 -15.05 -9.21 -19.70
C HIS A 47 -15.76 -10.49 -19.21
N ALA A 48 -15.05 -11.40 -18.55
CA ALA A 48 -15.64 -12.61 -18.01
C ALA A 48 -16.36 -12.30 -16.68
N ARG A 49 -17.69 -12.13 -16.72
CA ARG A 49 -18.54 -11.86 -15.53
C ARG A 49 -18.35 -12.87 -14.39
N ASN A 50 -17.91 -14.09 -14.69
CA ASN A 50 -17.70 -15.17 -13.74
C ASN A 50 -16.35 -15.04 -12.97
N LEU A 51 -15.42 -14.23 -13.49
CA LEU A 51 -14.11 -13.91 -12.88
C LEU A 51 -14.10 -12.55 -12.18
N TRP A 52 -15.19 -11.78 -12.33
CA TRP A 52 -15.40 -10.45 -11.75
C TRP A 52 -16.82 -10.32 -11.18
N PRO A 53 -17.23 -11.18 -10.22
CA PRO A 53 -18.53 -11.04 -9.58
C PRO A 53 -18.64 -9.70 -8.84
N THR A 54 -19.85 -9.14 -8.79
CA THR A 54 -20.16 -7.93 -8.02
C THR A 54 -19.90 -8.22 -6.53
N VAL A 55 -18.80 -7.70 -6.00
CA VAL A 55 -18.39 -7.85 -4.60
C VAL A 55 -19.35 -7.03 -3.72
N LYS A 56 -20.09 -7.70 -2.84
CA LYS A 56 -20.98 -7.03 -1.88
C LYS A 56 -20.68 -7.42 -0.43
N ARG A 57 -19.98 -8.52 -0.19
CA ARG A 57 -19.60 -9.03 1.13
C ARG A 57 -18.16 -9.55 1.13
N GLU A 58 -17.55 -9.61 2.32
CA GLU A 58 -16.17 -10.05 2.52
C GLU A 58 -15.92 -11.52 2.10
N SER A 59 -16.93 -12.39 2.22
CA SER A 59 -16.90 -13.77 1.69
C SER A 59 -16.66 -13.83 0.18
N ASP A 60 -17.14 -12.82 -0.56
CA ASP A 60 -17.03 -12.77 -2.02
C ASP A 60 -15.58 -12.44 -2.44
N ILE A 61 -14.81 -11.77 -1.57
CA ILE A 61 -13.39 -11.43 -1.78
C ILE A 61 -12.51 -12.67 -1.63
N ALA A 62 -12.81 -13.52 -0.64
CA ALA A 62 -12.11 -14.79 -0.45
C ALA A 62 -12.34 -15.76 -1.61
N GLU A 63 -13.56 -15.81 -2.14
CA GLU A 63 -13.91 -16.61 -3.32
C GLU A 63 -13.22 -16.09 -4.59
N LEU A 64 -13.16 -14.77 -4.77
CA LEU A 64 -12.40 -14.13 -5.85
C LEU A 64 -10.90 -14.43 -5.77
N SER A 65 -10.31 -14.33 -4.57
CA SER A 65 -8.92 -14.69 -4.31
C SER A 65 -8.63 -16.14 -4.72
N HIS A 66 -9.50 -17.06 -4.29
CA HIS A 66 -9.39 -18.48 -4.62
C HIS A 66 -9.58 -18.76 -6.12
N LEU A 67 -10.53 -18.10 -6.80
CA LEU A 67 -10.75 -18.23 -8.24
C LEU A 67 -9.57 -17.70 -9.06
N TRP A 68 -8.95 -16.61 -8.62
CA TRP A 68 -7.74 -16.06 -9.24
C TRP A 68 -6.52 -16.94 -8.99
N GLN A 69 -6.34 -17.45 -7.76
CA GLN A 69 -5.31 -18.44 -7.46
C GLN A 69 -5.46 -19.71 -8.31
N LEU A 70 -6.68 -20.22 -8.46
CA LEU A 70 -6.98 -21.39 -9.28
C LEU A 70 -6.75 -21.12 -10.78
N THR A 71 -7.09 -19.91 -11.25
CA THR A 71 -6.93 -19.51 -12.66
C THR A 71 -5.46 -19.30 -13.02
N LEU A 72 -4.70 -18.67 -12.13
CA LEU A 72 -3.26 -18.47 -12.29
C LEU A 72 -2.48 -19.78 -12.14
N SER A 73 -2.90 -20.65 -11.22
CA SER A 73 -2.38 -22.02 -11.05
C SER A 73 -2.65 -22.90 -12.28
N LYS A 74 -3.90 -22.94 -12.77
CA LYS A 74 -4.28 -23.71 -13.98
C LYS A 74 -3.64 -23.18 -15.27
N ARG A 75 -3.20 -21.93 -15.28
CA ARG A 75 -2.46 -21.31 -16.40
C ARG A 75 -0.94 -21.31 -16.22
N GLY A 76 -0.42 -21.81 -15.09
CA GLY A 76 1.02 -21.91 -14.82
C GLY A 76 1.71 -20.57 -14.55
N CYS A 77 0.99 -19.54 -14.11
CA CYS A 77 1.48 -18.15 -14.02
C CYS A 77 1.54 -17.62 -12.56
N SER A 78 1.92 -18.45 -11.58
CA SER A 78 1.86 -18.08 -10.15
C SER A 78 2.90 -17.06 -9.61
N PRO A 79 4.03 -16.69 -10.27
CA PRO A 79 4.94 -15.70 -9.67
C PRO A 79 5.42 -14.60 -10.64
N LEU A 80 4.58 -13.66 -11.08
CA LEU A 80 4.99 -12.68 -12.12
C LEU A 80 5.92 -11.53 -11.69
N VAL A 81 6.16 -11.30 -10.40
CA VAL A 81 7.15 -10.30 -9.92
C VAL A 81 8.45 -10.97 -9.42
N ALA A 82 8.35 -12.22 -8.97
CA ALA A 82 9.49 -13.03 -8.52
C ALA A 82 10.09 -13.93 -9.63
N ALA A 83 9.46 -14.05 -10.80
CA ALA A 83 9.91 -14.89 -11.90
C ALA A 83 11.33 -14.59 -12.42
N GLY A 84 11.84 -13.38 -12.19
CA GLY A 84 13.22 -13.00 -12.56
C GLY A 84 14.28 -13.34 -11.49
N ALA A 85 13.88 -13.86 -10.33
CA ALA A 85 14.78 -14.24 -9.25
C ALA A 85 14.71 -15.75 -8.98
N ASP A 86 15.85 -16.39 -8.77
CA ASP A 86 15.91 -17.82 -8.44
C ASP A 86 15.14 -18.09 -7.14
N ALA A 87 14.37 -19.19 -7.10
CA ALA A 87 13.61 -19.60 -5.92
C ALA A 87 14.21 -20.87 -5.28
N PRO A 88 15.44 -20.80 -4.73
CA PRO A 88 16.21 -21.99 -4.36
C PRO A 88 15.56 -22.83 -3.27
N LEU A 89 14.80 -22.23 -2.35
CA LEU A 89 14.14 -22.96 -1.25
C LEU A 89 13.06 -23.94 -1.74
N HIS A 90 12.47 -23.66 -2.90
CA HIS A 90 11.40 -24.46 -3.52
C HIS A 90 11.93 -25.53 -4.48
N LEU A 91 13.25 -25.65 -4.66
CA LEU A 91 13.85 -26.70 -5.48
C LEU A 91 13.78 -28.05 -4.77
N ASP A 92 13.21 -29.05 -5.45
CA ASP A 92 13.25 -30.44 -4.98
C ASP A 92 14.69 -30.93 -4.86
N GLY A 93 15.05 -31.60 -3.77
CA GLY A 93 16.41 -32.11 -3.57
C GLY A 93 17.47 -31.03 -3.30
N ILE A 94 17.07 -29.81 -2.87
CA ILE A 94 18.02 -28.83 -2.33
C ILE A 94 18.83 -29.47 -1.19
N ASP A 95 20.15 -29.25 -1.25
CA ASP A 95 21.07 -29.65 -0.19
C ASP A 95 20.60 -29.08 1.17
N PRO A 96 20.43 -29.93 2.21
CA PRO A 96 19.93 -29.50 3.52
C PRO A 96 20.74 -28.36 4.15
N GLU A 97 22.06 -28.34 3.94
CA GLU A 97 22.92 -27.29 4.47
C GLU A 97 22.70 -25.98 3.71
N LYS A 98 22.60 -26.01 2.38
CA LYS A 98 22.20 -24.84 1.57
C LYS A 98 20.83 -24.31 1.96
N ARG A 99 19.83 -25.17 2.19
CA ARG A 99 18.50 -24.77 2.69
C ARG A 99 18.61 -24.03 4.02
N LYS A 100 19.34 -24.60 4.98
CA LYS A 100 19.57 -24.00 6.30
C LYS A 100 20.27 -22.64 6.19
N GLN A 101 21.24 -22.50 5.29
CA GLN A 101 21.92 -21.22 5.03
C GLN A 101 20.96 -20.16 4.48
N LEU A 102 20.12 -20.52 3.51
CA LEU A 102 19.10 -19.61 2.94
C LEU A 102 18.08 -19.21 4.00
N GLU A 103 17.58 -20.15 4.79
CA GLU A 103 16.68 -19.86 5.92
C GLU A 103 17.34 -18.94 6.96
N GLN A 104 18.65 -19.09 7.20
CA GLN A 104 19.41 -18.20 8.07
C GLN A 104 19.60 -16.81 7.44
N GLN A 105 19.76 -16.71 6.12
CA GLN A 105 19.79 -15.42 5.41
C GLN A 105 18.44 -14.70 5.49
N LEU A 106 17.32 -15.40 5.35
CA LEU A 106 15.97 -14.84 5.53
C LEU A 106 15.75 -14.25 6.93
N ARG A 107 16.51 -14.71 7.94
CA ARG A 107 16.47 -14.12 9.30
C ARG A 107 17.27 -12.82 9.42
N LYS A 108 18.11 -12.46 8.45
CA LYS A 108 18.93 -11.24 8.45
C LYS A 108 18.13 -10.04 7.93
N GLN A 109 17.05 -9.72 8.63
CA GLN A 109 16.14 -8.63 8.28
C GLN A 109 16.51 -7.30 8.94
N GLU A 110 17.46 -7.32 9.88
CA GLU A 110 17.91 -6.12 10.58
C GLU A 110 18.37 -5.05 9.58
N ASN A 111 17.81 -3.86 9.71
CA ASN A 111 18.06 -2.70 8.85
C ASN A 111 17.71 -2.91 7.37
N CYS A 112 16.94 -3.95 7.02
CA CYS A 112 16.36 -4.05 5.69
C CYS A 112 15.22 -3.02 5.55
N PHE A 113 15.38 -2.26 4.48
CA PHE A 113 14.60 -1.15 4.00
C PHE A 113 14.65 0.08 4.91
N SER A 114 15.46 1.05 4.49
CA SER A 114 15.46 2.40 5.03
C SER A 114 14.78 3.37 4.06
N GLY A 115 13.79 4.13 4.51
CA GLY A 115 13.17 5.23 3.78
C GLY A 115 11.67 5.06 3.53
N HIS A 116 11.13 5.83 2.57
CA HIS A 116 9.68 5.94 2.36
C HIS A 116 9.03 4.65 1.81
N PRO A 117 7.80 4.33 2.22
CA PRO A 117 6.98 3.25 1.68
C PRO A 117 6.95 3.22 0.13
N THR A 118 7.07 2.03 -0.46
CA THR A 118 7.14 1.84 -1.92
C THR A 118 5.80 1.49 -2.57
N THR A 119 4.73 1.35 -1.79
CA THR A 119 3.39 0.92 -2.27
C THR A 119 2.87 1.76 -3.45
N HIS A 120 3.15 3.07 -3.47
CA HIS A 120 2.73 3.97 -4.55
C HIS A 120 3.90 4.52 -5.38
N ALA A 121 5.07 3.91 -5.29
CA ALA A 121 6.25 4.31 -6.06
C ALA A 121 6.08 3.92 -7.54
N ARG A 122 5.50 4.82 -8.35
CA ARG A 122 5.18 4.56 -9.77
C ARG A 122 6.37 4.06 -10.59
N ASN A 123 7.57 4.53 -10.27
CA ASN A 123 8.80 4.12 -10.92
C ASN A 123 9.15 2.64 -10.67
N LEU A 124 8.71 2.05 -9.55
CA LEU A 124 8.90 0.62 -9.24
C LEU A 124 7.78 -0.27 -9.79
N TRP A 125 6.78 0.35 -10.43
CA TRP A 125 5.64 -0.34 -11.04
C TRP A 125 5.42 0.12 -12.50
N PRO A 126 6.42 -0.04 -13.39
CA PRO A 126 6.26 0.26 -14.81
C PRO A 126 5.22 -0.66 -15.45
N THR A 127 4.62 -0.19 -16.55
CA THR A 127 3.73 -1.02 -17.36
C THR A 127 4.53 -2.12 -18.05
N VAL A 128 4.32 -3.36 -17.65
CA VAL A 128 4.92 -4.55 -18.27
C VAL A 128 4.10 -4.92 -19.51
N LYS A 129 4.72 -4.92 -20.69
CA LYS A 129 4.06 -5.31 -21.96
C LYS A 129 4.74 -6.48 -22.65
N ARG A 130 6.05 -6.67 -22.40
CA ARG A 130 6.89 -7.70 -23.00
C ARG A 130 7.62 -8.47 -21.90
N GLU A 131 8.08 -9.67 -22.21
CA GLU A 131 8.88 -10.49 -21.31
C GLU A 131 10.16 -9.79 -20.84
N SER A 132 10.83 -9.05 -21.74
CA SER A 132 12.00 -8.22 -21.40
C SER A 132 11.71 -7.21 -20.28
N ASP A 133 10.47 -6.71 -20.21
CA ASP A 133 10.06 -5.73 -19.21
C ASP A 133 9.94 -6.39 -17.81
N ILE A 134 9.73 -7.72 -17.73
CA ILE A 134 9.69 -8.49 -16.48
C ILE A 134 11.11 -8.63 -15.90
N ALA A 135 12.11 -8.93 -16.75
CA ALA A 135 13.50 -9.00 -16.33
C ALA A 135 14.02 -7.64 -15.84
N GLU A 136 13.67 -6.57 -16.55
CA GLU A 136 13.99 -5.20 -16.14
C GLU A 136 13.31 -4.82 -14.82
N LEU A 137 12.03 -5.18 -14.64
CA LEU A 137 11.31 -4.97 -13.40
C LEU A 137 11.98 -5.69 -12.22
N SER A 138 12.34 -6.96 -12.40
CA SER A 138 13.03 -7.73 -11.36
C SER A 138 14.37 -7.09 -11.00
N HIS A 139 15.17 -6.72 -12.00
CA HIS A 139 16.44 -6.03 -11.78
C HIS A 139 16.26 -4.70 -11.04
N LEU A 140 15.23 -3.92 -11.38
CA LEU A 140 14.91 -2.66 -10.71
C LEU A 140 14.56 -2.86 -9.24
N TRP A 141 13.76 -3.89 -8.92
CA TRP A 141 13.43 -4.25 -7.53
C TRP A 141 14.66 -4.73 -6.77
N GLN A 142 15.44 -5.64 -7.33
CA GLN A 142 16.68 -6.12 -6.72
C GLN A 142 17.64 -4.96 -6.42
N LEU A 143 17.84 -4.05 -7.38
CA LEU A 143 18.68 -2.86 -7.20
C LEU A 143 18.15 -1.94 -6.11
N THR A 144 16.85 -1.68 -6.11
CA THR A 144 16.21 -0.80 -5.13
C THR A 144 16.33 -1.36 -3.72
N LEU A 145 15.97 -2.63 -3.52
CA LEU A 145 16.02 -3.30 -2.23
C LEU A 145 17.47 -3.41 -1.71
N SER A 146 18.41 -3.77 -2.59
CA SER A 146 19.84 -3.85 -2.22
C SER A 146 20.39 -2.49 -1.78
N LYS A 147 20.07 -1.41 -2.51
CA LYS A 147 20.46 -0.04 -2.14
C LYS A 147 19.83 0.45 -0.82
N ARG A 148 18.76 -0.19 -0.37
CA ARG A 148 18.02 0.16 0.86
C ARG A 148 18.33 -0.76 2.04
N GLY A 149 19.38 -1.59 1.95
CA GLY A 149 19.86 -2.43 3.04
C GLY A 149 19.38 -3.88 3.01
N CYS A 150 18.58 -4.28 2.01
CA CYS A 150 18.01 -5.62 1.93
C CYS A 150 18.86 -6.62 1.12
N SER A 151 20.13 -6.31 0.85
CA SER A 151 21.03 -7.20 0.08
C SER A 151 21.07 -8.65 0.60
N PRO A 152 21.08 -8.92 1.92
CA PRO A 152 21.04 -10.30 2.43
C PRO A 152 19.77 -11.07 2.05
N LEU A 153 18.62 -10.38 2.02
CA LEU A 153 17.34 -10.98 1.63
C LEU A 153 17.27 -11.16 0.11
N VAL A 154 17.70 -10.17 -0.67
CA VAL A 154 17.77 -10.29 -2.14
C VAL A 154 18.68 -11.46 -2.55
N ALA A 155 19.79 -11.68 -1.83
CA ALA A 155 20.69 -12.80 -2.07
C ALA A 155 20.08 -14.19 -1.76
N ALA A 156 19.01 -14.25 -0.96
CA ALA A 156 18.29 -15.50 -0.70
C ALA A 156 17.34 -15.90 -1.84
N GLY A 157 17.26 -15.08 -2.90
CA GLY A 157 16.44 -15.34 -4.09
C GLY A 157 15.03 -14.76 -3.98
N ALA A 158 14.09 -15.39 -4.68
CA ALA A 158 12.70 -14.97 -4.80
C ALA A 158 12.00 -14.77 -3.43
N ASP A 159 12.22 -15.67 -2.48
CA ASP A 159 11.60 -15.60 -1.15
C ASP A 159 12.07 -14.38 -0.38
N GLY A 160 13.37 -14.12 -0.36
CA GLY A 160 13.92 -12.96 0.34
C GLY A 160 13.65 -11.66 -0.40
N MET A 161 13.61 -11.68 -1.74
CA MET A 161 13.14 -10.53 -2.51
C MET A 161 11.70 -10.18 -2.15
N LEU A 162 10.79 -11.16 -2.07
CA LEU A 162 9.39 -10.95 -1.67
C LEU A 162 9.29 -10.41 -0.24
N GLU A 163 10.04 -10.97 0.70
CA GLU A 163 10.06 -10.51 2.09
C GLU A 163 10.56 -9.06 2.19
N ALA A 164 11.62 -8.72 1.44
CA ALA A 164 12.13 -7.35 1.34
C ALA A 164 11.12 -6.39 0.67
N MET A 165 10.36 -6.85 -0.32
CA MET A 165 9.29 -6.07 -0.94
C MET A 165 8.17 -5.76 0.06
N ILE A 166 7.72 -6.76 0.83
CA ILE A 166 6.71 -6.58 1.88
C ILE A 166 7.17 -5.54 2.90
N LEU A 167 8.42 -5.62 3.35
CA LEU A 167 9.00 -4.63 4.26
C LEU A 167 9.00 -3.23 3.63
N SER A 168 9.34 -3.12 2.34
CA SER A 168 9.35 -1.85 1.62
C SER A 168 7.96 -1.22 1.44
N PHE A 169 6.90 -2.02 1.27
CA PHE A 169 5.53 -1.51 1.08
C PHE A 169 5.01 -0.81 2.33
N GLY A 170 5.23 -1.38 3.50
CA GLY A 170 4.81 -0.75 4.76
C GLY A 170 5.81 0.27 5.31
N GLY A 171 6.98 0.44 4.69
CA GLY A 171 8.11 1.09 5.34
C GLY A 171 8.45 0.41 6.67
N LEU A 172 8.25 -0.91 6.75
CA LEU A 172 8.49 -1.71 7.95
C LEU A 172 10.00 -1.80 8.16
N GLN A 173 10.47 -1.22 9.26
CA GLN A 173 11.87 -1.22 9.62
C GLN A 173 12.09 -2.15 10.82
N ILE A 174 12.85 -3.22 10.60
CA ILE A 174 13.23 -4.15 11.65
C ILE A 174 14.61 -3.74 12.15
N THR A 175 14.69 -3.45 13.45
CA THR A 175 15.95 -3.25 14.17
C THR A 175 16.16 -4.40 15.15
N ARG A 176 17.30 -4.41 15.83
CA ARG A 176 17.59 -5.38 16.90
C ARG A 176 16.53 -5.35 18.00
N ASP A 177 16.06 -4.16 18.35
CA ASP A 177 15.27 -3.95 19.56
C ASP A 177 13.77 -3.80 19.30
N HIS A 178 13.38 -3.42 18.07
CA HIS A 178 11.98 -3.21 17.70
C HIS A 178 11.73 -3.29 16.19
N LEU A 179 10.50 -3.60 15.82
CA LEU A 179 9.91 -3.39 14.50
C LEU A 179 9.12 -2.08 14.51
N ALA A 180 9.32 -1.24 13.50
CA ALA A 180 8.60 0.01 13.32
C ALA A 180 7.83 0.02 12.00
N PHE A 181 6.56 0.39 12.04
CA PHE A 181 5.73 0.62 10.85
C PHE A 181 5.77 2.10 10.47
N ASN A 182 6.53 2.42 9.41
CA ASN A 182 6.68 3.79 8.91
C ASN A 182 5.75 4.07 7.71
N GLY A 183 4.52 3.58 7.78
CA GLY A 183 3.50 3.89 6.79
C GLY A 183 3.32 5.40 6.65
N ASP A 184 3.14 5.87 5.42
CA ASP A 184 2.90 7.28 5.15
C ASP A 184 1.39 7.56 5.32
N PRO A 185 0.99 8.40 6.29
CA PRO A 185 -0.43 8.64 6.58
C PRO A 185 -1.18 9.30 5.41
N ASP A 186 -0.48 9.99 4.51
CA ASP A 186 -1.10 10.70 3.37
C ASP A 186 -1.68 9.70 2.35
N ILE A 187 -1.07 8.52 2.28
CA ILE A 187 -1.40 7.45 1.34
C ILE A 187 -2.28 6.35 1.94
N LEU A 188 -2.44 6.32 3.28
CA LEU A 188 -3.34 5.39 3.95
C LEU A 188 -4.80 5.81 3.71
N ARG A 189 -5.34 5.50 2.53
CA ARG A 189 -6.73 5.78 2.15
C ARG A 189 -7.53 4.50 1.84
N SER A 190 -6.90 3.36 2.05
CA SER A 190 -7.44 2.06 1.69
C SER A 190 -7.00 1.01 2.70
N ASN A 191 -7.77 -0.07 2.79
CA ASN A 191 -7.44 -1.20 3.65
C ASN A 191 -6.16 -1.90 3.13
N ILE A 192 -5.21 -2.13 4.03
CA ILE A 192 -3.93 -2.79 3.73
C ILE A 192 -3.75 -3.92 4.74
N ALA A 193 -3.39 -5.11 4.27
CA ALA A 193 -3.10 -6.24 5.15
C ALA A 193 -1.70 -6.79 4.87
N PHE A 194 -0.88 -6.85 5.91
CA PHE A 194 0.41 -7.50 5.93
C PHE A 194 0.28 -8.76 6.78
N HIS A 195 0.51 -9.91 6.17
CA HIS A 195 0.45 -11.20 6.83
C HIS A 195 1.83 -11.80 6.96
N ASP A 196 2.00 -12.57 8.02
CA ASP A 196 3.21 -13.37 8.25
C ASP A 196 4.53 -12.56 8.25
N ILE A 197 4.50 -11.32 8.77
CA ILE A 197 5.72 -10.53 8.94
C ILE A 197 6.57 -11.25 9.99
N ARG A 198 7.72 -11.74 9.56
CA ARG A 198 8.68 -12.36 10.45
C ARG A 198 9.34 -11.31 11.31
N TYR A 199 9.35 -11.54 12.63
CA TYR A 199 10.11 -10.72 13.57
C TYR A 199 10.62 -11.63 14.69
N ASN A 200 11.95 -11.79 14.76
CA ASN A 200 12.58 -12.79 15.61
C ASN A 200 12.04 -14.21 15.34
N ASN A 201 11.40 -14.83 16.33
CA ASN A 201 10.74 -16.13 16.24
C ASN A 201 9.21 -16.01 16.24
N SER A 202 8.68 -14.82 15.95
CA SER A 202 7.25 -14.55 15.93
C SER A 202 6.81 -14.13 14.53
N ARG A 203 5.54 -14.38 14.23
CA ARG A 203 4.86 -13.99 12.99
C ARG A 203 3.80 -12.96 13.33
N ILE A 204 3.88 -11.79 12.69
CA ILE A 204 3.02 -10.65 12.98
C ILE A 204 2.07 -10.47 11.80
N ASN A 205 0.78 -10.37 12.11
CA ASN A 205 -0.24 -9.92 11.18
C ASN A 205 -0.61 -8.49 11.54
N LEU A 206 -0.55 -7.60 10.55
CA LEU A 206 -0.89 -6.19 10.67
C LEU A 206 -1.89 -5.84 9.58
N THR A 207 -3.11 -5.49 9.97
CA THR A 207 -4.13 -5.01 9.05
C THR A 207 -4.48 -3.57 9.40
N ILE A 208 -4.53 -2.70 8.39
CA ILE A 208 -5.03 -1.34 8.48
C ILE A 208 -6.41 -1.33 7.84
N LEU A 209 -7.41 -0.92 8.59
CA LEU A 209 -8.79 -0.81 8.16
C LEU A 209 -9.20 0.66 8.18
N MET A 210 -9.86 1.10 7.11
CA MET A 210 -10.58 2.35 7.04
C MET A 210 -12.02 2.09 7.47
N GLU A 211 -12.44 2.75 8.53
CA GLU A 211 -13.80 2.68 9.07
C GLU A 211 -14.76 3.58 8.26
N ASP A 212 -16.07 3.33 8.38
CA ASP A 212 -17.10 4.09 7.66
C ASP A 212 -17.14 5.58 8.05
N ASP A 213 -16.64 5.93 9.24
CA ASP A 213 -16.53 7.31 9.72
C ASP A 213 -15.28 8.03 9.19
N GLY A 214 -14.46 7.35 8.37
CA GLY A 214 -13.22 7.88 7.81
C GLY A 214 -12.01 7.76 8.73
N GLN A 215 -12.16 7.23 9.95
CA GLN A 215 -11.01 6.90 10.80
C GLN A 215 -10.29 5.65 10.32
N ALA A 216 -9.02 5.53 10.68
CA ALA A 216 -8.22 4.36 10.38
C ALA A 216 -7.81 3.63 11.67
N THR A 217 -7.95 2.31 11.67
CA THR A 217 -7.63 1.41 12.78
C THR A 217 -6.58 0.39 12.33
N MET A 218 -5.63 0.07 13.22
CA MET A 218 -4.62 -0.95 13.00
C MET A 218 -4.92 -2.15 13.88
N HIS A 219 -5.10 -3.30 13.25
CA HIS A 219 -5.41 -4.58 13.86
C HIS A 219 -4.14 -5.42 13.86
N VAL A 220 -3.62 -5.74 15.03
CA VAL A 220 -2.34 -6.44 15.21
C VAL A 220 -2.57 -7.75 15.93
N SER A 221 -2.08 -8.85 15.37
CA SER A 221 -2.01 -10.14 16.07
C SER A 221 -0.65 -10.78 15.88
N VAL A 222 -0.23 -11.55 16.89
CA VAL A 222 1.08 -12.19 16.93
C VAL A 222 0.90 -13.67 17.16
N ASP A 223 1.42 -14.45 16.23
CA ASP A 223 1.66 -15.88 16.41
C ASP A 223 3.12 -16.07 16.83
N SER A 224 3.36 -16.23 18.13
CA SER A 224 4.71 -16.40 18.66
C SER A 224 5.05 -17.86 18.85
N VAL A 225 6.16 -18.28 18.25
CA VAL A 225 6.80 -19.54 18.60
C VAL A 225 7.38 -19.39 20.02
N ASN A 226 7.09 -20.36 20.91
CA ASN A 226 7.53 -20.42 22.31
C ASN A 226 6.93 -19.39 23.29
N ASN A 227 5.73 -18.85 23.04
CA ASN A 227 5.06 -17.91 23.94
C ASN A 227 5.87 -16.64 24.28
N ALA A 228 6.72 -16.17 23.36
CA ALA A 228 7.41 -14.90 23.55
C ALA A 228 6.39 -13.75 23.52
N VAL A 229 6.39 -12.92 24.56
CA VAL A 229 5.49 -11.78 24.65
C VAL A 229 6.09 -10.60 23.90
N LEU A 230 5.35 -10.08 22.93
CA LEU A 230 5.65 -8.81 22.27
C LEU A 230 4.77 -7.71 22.86
N TYR A 231 5.27 -6.48 22.83
CA TYR A 231 4.56 -5.28 23.24
C TYR A 231 4.46 -4.33 22.06
N ALA A 232 3.40 -3.54 22.00
CA ALA A 232 3.23 -2.53 20.98
C ALA A 232 2.69 -1.20 21.51
N CYS A 233 2.98 -0.13 20.79
CA CYS A 233 2.45 1.20 21.04
C CYS A 233 2.40 2.04 19.76
N GLU A 234 1.39 2.90 19.69
CA GLU A 234 1.14 3.83 18.59
C GLU A 234 1.61 5.26 18.92
N ALA A 235 1.62 6.15 17.91
CA ALA A 235 1.82 7.60 18.08
C ALA A 235 3.09 8.00 18.86
N GLY A 236 4.24 7.37 18.57
CA GLY A 236 5.48 7.63 19.31
C GLY A 236 5.47 7.11 20.76
N CYS A 237 4.59 6.14 21.06
CA CYS A 237 4.47 5.51 22.38
C CYS A 237 4.07 6.46 23.50
N LEU A 238 3.20 7.43 23.19
CA LEU A 238 2.62 8.31 24.21
C LEU A 238 1.73 7.53 25.19
N SER A 239 0.95 6.59 24.67
CA SER A 239 0.18 5.60 25.44
C SER A 239 1.10 4.54 26.05
N GLU A 240 0.67 3.86 27.11
CA GLU A 240 1.43 2.74 27.65
C GLU A 240 1.48 1.57 26.66
N PRO A 241 2.63 0.86 26.53
CA PRO A 241 2.71 -0.30 25.66
C PRO A 241 1.77 -1.44 26.08
N VAL A 242 1.05 -1.98 25.10
CA VAL A 242 0.08 -3.07 25.26
C VAL A 242 0.74 -4.39 24.87
N SER A 243 0.50 -5.46 25.62
CA SER A 243 0.98 -6.80 25.27
C SER A 243 0.19 -7.38 24.11
N LEU A 244 0.88 -7.88 23.09
CA LEU A 244 0.28 -8.56 21.94
C LEU A 244 0.13 -10.05 22.21
N THR A 245 -0.94 -10.63 21.67
CA THR A 245 -1.24 -12.07 21.72
C THR A 245 -1.73 -12.53 20.33
N THR A 246 -2.20 -13.77 20.25
CA THR A 246 -2.86 -14.29 19.03
C THR A 246 -4.20 -13.62 18.75
N THR A 247 -4.82 -12.99 19.75
CA THR A 247 -6.05 -12.21 19.58
C THR A 247 -5.74 -10.83 19.03
N ILE A 248 -6.61 -10.33 18.15
CA ILE A 248 -6.46 -9.01 17.53
C ILE A 248 -6.46 -7.94 18.61
N THR A 249 -5.42 -7.09 18.57
CA THR A 249 -5.30 -5.87 19.37
C THR A 249 -5.45 -4.67 18.44
N GLU A 250 -6.30 -3.73 18.81
CA GLU A 250 -6.64 -2.57 17.98
C GLU A 250 -5.90 -1.31 18.44
N PHE A 251 -5.39 -0.55 17.47
CA PHE A 251 -4.73 0.73 17.68
C PHE A 251 -5.29 1.78 16.72
N SER A 252 -5.62 2.96 17.21
CA SER A 252 -6.04 4.09 16.35
C SER A 252 -4.85 4.65 15.58
N VAL A 253 -5.00 4.90 14.27
CA VAL A 253 -3.97 5.55 13.45
C VAL A 253 -3.92 7.04 13.79
N LYS A 254 -2.79 7.48 14.35
CA LYS A 254 -2.54 8.86 14.75
C LYS A 254 -1.29 9.39 14.05
N VAL A 255 -1.33 10.65 13.66
CA VAL A 255 -0.23 11.34 12.98
C VAL A 255 0.43 12.31 13.94
N THR A 256 1.76 12.25 14.04
CA THR A 256 2.56 13.05 14.96
C THR A 256 3.35 14.15 14.23
N LYS A 257 3.73 15.20 14.96
CA LYS A 257 4.69 16.22 14.48
C LYS A 257 5.87 16.36 15.44
N PRO A 258 7.13 16.15 14.99
CA PRO A 258 7.53 15.63 13.68
C PRO A 258 7.00 14.21 13.45
N LEU A 259 6.95 13.78 12.19
CA LEU A 259 6.40 12.47 11.81
C LEU A 259 7.22 11.35 12.45
N THR A 260 6.55 10.48 13.19
CA THR A 260 7.11 9.26 13.80
C THR A 260 6.50 8.02 13.15
N SER A 261 7.02 6.84 13.47
CA SER A 261 6.37 5.58 13.07
C SER A 261 4.96 5.51 13.65
N LEU A 262 4.04 4.91 12.88
CA LEU A 262 2.64 4.76 13.27
C LEU A 262 2.48 3.70 14.38
N LEU A 263 3.31 2.66 14.34
CA LEU A 263 3.31 1.56 15.29
C LEU A 263 4.75 1.09 15.59
N TYR A 264 5.04 0.84 16.85
CA TYR A 264 6.26 0.17 17.32
C TYR A 264 5.91 -1.17 17.96
N ILE A 265 6.66 -2.22 17.67
CA ILE A 265 6.53 -3.55 18.28
C ILE A 265 7.89 -4.00 18.81
N ALA A 266 7.99 -4.43 20.06
CA ALA A 266 9.25 -4.85 20.67
C ALA A 266 9.05 -5.97 21.70
N PRO A 267 10.06 -6.83 21.94
CA PRO A 267 10.02 -7.81 23.04
C PRO A 267 10.17 -7.17 24.42
N SER A 268 10.77 -5.98 24.52
CA SER A 268 11.02 -5.29 25.79
C SER A 268 10.04 -4.13 25.97
N ARG A 269 9.15 -4.22 26.97
CA ARG A 269 8.31 -3.09 27.39
C ARG A 269 9.13 -1.87 27.80
N ARG A 270 10.28 -2.08 28.46
CA ARG A 270 11.17 -0.98 28.89
C ARG A 270 11.72 -0.22 27.69
N HIS A 271 12.10 -0.93 26.62
CA HIS A 271 12.59 -0.32 25.39
C HIS A 271 11.55 0.64 24.79
N LEU A 272 10.28 0.23 24.71
CA LEU A 272 9.20 1.11 24.22
C LEU A 272 8.97 2.33 25.12
N LEU A 273 9.13 2.18 26.44
CA LEU A 273 9.07 3.32 27.37
C LEU A 273 10.26 4.26 27.22
N ASP A 274 11.42 3.76 26.80
CA ASP A 274 12.59 4.60 26.51
C ASP A 274 12.45 5.31 25.16
N ILE A 275 11.81 4.69 24.16
CA ILE A 275 11.40 5.36 22.92
C ILE A 275 10.51 6.57 23.23
N LYS A 276 9.49 6.40 24.09
CA LYS A 276 8.63 7.50 24.54
C LYS A 276 9.39 8.70 25.09
N ARG A 277 10.52 8.47 25.77
CA ARG A 277 11.34 9.54 26.39
C ARG A 277 12.28 10.22 25.40
N THR A 278 12.60 9.58 24.29
CA THR A 278 13.58 10.05 23.31
C THR A 278 12.92 10.72 22.11
N ILE A 279 11.69 10.31 21.76
CA ILE A 279 10.91 10.92 20.68
C ILE A 279 10.26 12.22 21.18
N HIS A 280 10.59 13.33 20.51
CA HIS A 280 10.04 14.64 20.82
C HIS A 280 8.77 14.91 20.02
N VAL A 281 7.63 14.35 20.44
CA VAL A 281 6.33 14.63 19.82
C VAL A 281 5.78 15.97 20.34
N LYS A 282 5.46 16.90 19.43
CA LYS A 282 4.86 18.20 19.78
C LYS A 282 3.35 18.19 19.67
N GLU A 283 2.82 17.48 18.68
CA GLU A 283 1.40 17.45 18.33
C GLU A 283 1.03 16.04 17.87
N VAL A 284 -0.18 15.62 18.20
CA VAL A 284 -0.80 14.37 17.76
C VAL A 284 -2.18 14.72 17.24
N ILE A 285 -2.45 14.35 15.99
CA ILE A 285 -3.76 14.50 15.36
C ILE A 285 -4.26 13.14 14.88
N THR A 286 -5.57 12.98 14.75
CA THR A 286 -6.11 11.75 14.16
C THR A 286 -5.75 11.68 12.67
N HIS A 287 -5.79 10.47 12.11
CA HIS A 287 -5.59 10.29 10.68
C HIS A 287 -6.62 11.07 9.84
N LEU A 288 -7.88 11.12 10.28
CA LEU A 288 -8.93 11.89 9.62
C LEU A 288 -8.64 13.39 9.63
N ASP A 289 -8.31 13.97 10.80
CA ASP A 289 -7.97 15.40 10.92
C ASP A 289 -6.77 15.76 10.04
N HIS A 290 -5.81 14.85 9.92
CA HIS A 290 -4.65 15.00 9.06
C HIS A 290 -5.04 15.05 7.57
N LEU A 291 -5.92 14.15 7.13
CA LEU A 291 -6.45 14.16 5.76
C LEU A 291 -7.29 15.39 5.46
N GLU A 292 -8.11 15.86 6.42
CA GLU A 292 -8.87 17.10 6.28
C GLU A 292 -7.93 18.31 6.11
N LYS A 293 -6.87 18.38 6.92
CA LYS A 293 -5.88 19.45 6.84
C LYS A 293 -5.13 19.46 5.50
N LEU A 294 -4.82 18.28 4.94
CA LEU A 294 -4.20 18.15 3.62
C LEU A 294 -5.13 18.52 2.47
N SER A 295 -6.41 18.20 2.61
CA SER A 295 -7.44 18.52 1.62
C SER A 295 -7.69 20.03 1.49
N GLY A 296 -7.14 20.83 2.42
CA GLY A 296 -7.38 22.26 2.51
C GLY A 296 -8.83 22.56 2.89
N PRO A 297 -9.21 23.84 3.04
CA PRO A 297 -10.62 24.18 3.17
C PRO A 297 -11.36 23.65 1.94
N THR A 298 -12.21 22.65 2.15
CA THR A 298 -13.05 22.03 1.14
C THR A 298 -13.82 23.11 0.39
N THR A 299 -13.40 23.37 -0.85
CA THR A 299 -14.26 23.85 -1.94
C THR A 299 -15.32 24.89 -1.54
N GLY A 300 -14.89 26.01 -0.98
CA GLY A 300 -15.58 27.28 -1.16
C GLY A 300 -14.95 27.99 -2.36
N LEU A 301 -15.75 28.48 -3.30
CA LEU A 301 -15.23 29.40 -4.33
C LEU A 301 -14.46 30.54 -3.63
N PRO A 302 -13.34 31.02 -4.20
CA PRO A 302 -12.47 31.99 -3.53
C PRO A 302 -13.28 33.16 -2.97
N PRO A 303 -12.90 33.80 -1.85
CA PRO A 303 -13.63 34.96 -1.31
C PRO A 303 -13.88 36.05 -2.37
N VAL A 304 -12.96 36.20 -3.32
CA VAL A 304 -13.06 37.09 -4.48
C VAL A 304 -14.28 36.79 -5.36
N PHE A 305 -14.64 35.52 -5.54
CA PHE A 305 -15.82 35.10 -6.30
C PHE A 305 -17.11 35.62 -5.65
N TRP A 306 -17.24 35.49 -4.33
CA TRP A 306 -18.40 35.97 -3.59
C TRP A 306 -18.51 37.50 -3.58
N VAL A 307 -17.36 38.20 -3.48
CA VAL A 307 -17.30 39.65 -3.63
C VAL A 307 -17.75 40.09 -5.03
N SER A 308 -17.33 39.36 -6.08
CA SER A 308 -17.75 39.63 -7.46
C SER A 308 -19.25 39.42 -7.66
N ILE A 309 -19.85 38.38 -7.07
CA ILE A 309 -21.29 38.14 -7.12
C ILE A 309 -22.06 39.27 -6.43
N ALA A 310 -21.64 39.65 -5.22
CA ALA A 310 -22.28 40.71 -4.46
C ALA A 310 -22.25 42.05 -5.22
N PHE A 311 -21.11 42.35 -5.88
CA PHE A 311 -20.97 43.54 -6.71
C PHE A 311 -21.92 43.53 -7.93
N LEU A 312 -22.03 42.41 -8.63
CA LEU A 312 -22.92 42.27 -9.78
C LEU A 312 -24.40 42.42 -9.37
N ILE A 313 -24.79 41.82 -8.25
CA ILE A 313 -26.13 41.96 -7.67
C ILE A 313 -26.39 43.44 -7.34
N GLY A 314 -25.44 44.14 -6.73
CA GLY A 314 -25.56 45.57 -6.43
C GLY A 314 -25.78 46.42 -7.68
N LEU A 315 -24.96 46.22 -8.73
CA LEU A 315 -25.11 46.94 -10.00
C LEU A 315 -26.47 46.69 -10.66
N PHE A 316 -26.95 45.44 -10.62
CA PHE A 316 -28.26 45.09 -11.15
C PHE A 316 -29.39 45.83 -10.42
N HIS A 317 -29.36 45.88 -9.09
CA HIS A 317 -30.38 46.60 -8.32
C HIS A 317 -30.33 48.11 -8.57
N LEU A 318 -29.13 48.70 -8.69
CA LEU A 318 -28.99 50.11 -9.07
C LEU A 318 -29.56 50.39 -10.46
N PHE A 319 -29.39 49.47 -11.42
CA PHE A 319 -29.96 49.58 -12.75
C PHE A 319 -31.50 49.49 -12.73
N LEU A 320 -32.07 48.57 -11.95
CA LEU A 320 -33.52 48.47 -11.76
C LEU A 320 -34.10 49.73 -11.12
N ILE A 321 -33.46 50.25 -10.07
CA ILE A 321 -33.88 51.50 -9.42
C ILE A 321 -33.81 52.66 -10.42
N LYS A 322 -32.75 52.74 -11.23
CA LYS A 322 -32.62 53.77 -12.28
C LYS A 322 -33.73 53.67 -13.33
N LEU A 323 -34.10 52.46 -13.78
CA LEU A 323 -35.20 52.25 -14.71
C LEU A 323 -36.54 52.70 -14.11
N ILE A 324 -36.85 52.27 -12.89
CA ILE A 324 -38.09 52.63 -12.20
C ILE A 324 -38.15 54.15 -11.98
N TYR A 325 -37.05 54.78 -11.55
CA TYR A 325 -36.99 56.23 -11.36
C TYR A 325 -37.19 56.98 -12.68
N ASN A 326 -36.56 56.54 -13.77
CA ASN A 326 -36.75 57.17 -15.09
C ASN A 326 -38.20 57.03 -15.58
N GLU A 327 -38.87 55.92 -15.31
CA GLU A 327 -40.26 55.72 -15.74
C GLU A 327 -41.25 56.51 -14.87
N VAL A 328 -41.07 56.51 -13.55
CA VAL A 328 -41.98 57.21 -12.62
C VAL A 328 -41.75 58.73 -12.63
N CYS A 329 -40.50 59.20 -12.63
CA CYS A 329 -40.18 60.63 -12.64
C CYS A 329 -40.04 61.21 -14.06
N GLY A 330 -39.64 60.43 -15.05
CA GLY A 330 -39.57 60.88 -16.46
C GLY A 330 -40.95 61.02 -17.11
N ALA A 331 -41.91 60.16 -16.78
CA ALA A 331 -43.30 60.33 -17.22
C ALA A 331 -43.99 61.55 -16.57
N GLY A 332 -43.51 62.01 -15.40
CA GLY A 332 -43.97 63.23 -14.75
C GLY A 332 -43.60 64.52 -15.51
N ALA A 333 -42.47 64.54 -16.21
CA ALA A 333 -42.03 65.68 -17.01
C ALA A 333 -42.77 65.77 -18.37
N ALA A 334 -43.06 64.63 -19.01
CA ALA A 334 -43.79 64.61 -20.27
C ALA A 334 -45.27 65.04 -20.13
N ARG A 335 -45.89 64.78 -18.98
CA ARG A 335 -47.31 65.10 -18.73
C ARG A 335 -47.56 66.55 -18.29
N SER A 336 -46.52 67.28 -17.91
CA SER A 336 -46.60 68.69 -17.51
C SER A 336 -46.51 69.64 -18.74
N SER A 337 -45.84 69.23 -19.81
CA SER A 337 -45.70 70.04 -21.03
C SER A 337 -46.97 70.11 -21.89
N THR A 338 -47.96 69.23 -21.69
CA THR A 338 -49.19 69.21 -22.51
C THR A 338 -50.32 70.10 -21.96
N LYS A 339 -50.10 70.89 -20.91
CA LYS A 339 -51.12 71.77 -20.32
C LYS A 339 -50.93 73.27 -20.59
N TYR A 340 -49.99 73.68 -21.45
CA TYR A 340 -49.77 75.08 -21.84
C TYR A 340 -49.80 75.32 -23.36
N SER A 341 -50.66 74.63 -24.10
CA SER A 341 -51.02 75.00 -25.47
C SER A 341 -52.38 74.43 -25.85
N ALA A 342 -53.44 75.18 -25.54
CA ALA A 342 -54.70 75.29 -26.27
C ALA A 342 -55.54 76.40 -25.64
#